data_AF-A0A971RWE0-F1
#
_entry.id   AF-A0A971RWE0-F1
#
_cell.length_a   1.000
_cell.length_b   1.000
_cell.length_c   1.000
_cell.angle_alpha   90.00
_cell.angle_beta   90.00
_cell.angle_gamma   90.00
#
_symmetry.space_group_name_H-M   'P 1'
#
loop_
_entity.id
_entity.type
_entity.pdbx_description
1 polymer ?
#
loop_
_entity_poly.entity_id
_entity_poly.type
_entity_poly.pdbx_seq_one_letter_code
_entity_poly.pdbx_strand_id
1 'polypeptide(L)'
;MGEQNNKKVEACVKSGLDFLRDVDSVKILEIIIDIYDEIQYCKMDGESVRETFLKVLNNCVDSDTLHSLLEGDDIEILKSFIQDFLKVGCDSEGYFIGNQEFSQLTMDEIYNVLVKIKCLKKMESKETSREAL
;
A
#
# COMPACT_ATOMS: atom_id res chain seq x y z
N MET A 1 18.52 1.38 19.04
CA MET A 1 18.08 1.10 17.65
C MET A 1 16.56 1.03 17.48
N GLY A 2 15.74 0.82 18.52
CA GLY A 2 14.27 0.70 18.36
C GLY A 2 13.47 1.99 18.16
N GLU A 3 13.90 3.14 18.69
CA GLU A 3 13.09 4.39 18.63
C GLU A 3 13.07 5.05 17.25
N GLN A 4 14.18 5.02 16.49
CA GLN A 4 14.25 5.68 15.18
C GLN A 4 13.45 4.92 14.11
N ASN A 5 13.47 3.59 14.12
CA ASN A 5 12.62 2.80 13.20
C ASN A 5 11.13 3.00 13.51
N ASN A 6 10.75 3.07 14.80
CA ASN A 6 9.35 3.26 15.15
C ASN A 6 8.82 4.64 14.66
N LYS A 7 9.65 5.70 14.75
CA LYS A 7 9.27 7.03 14.24
C LYS A 7 9.06 7.08 12.73
N LYS A 8 9.88 6.36 11.95
CA LYS A 8 9.72 6.30 10.48
C LYS A 8 8.45 5.57 10.08
N VAL A 9 8.18 4.43 10.73
CA VAL A 9 6.94 3.66 10.52
C VAL A 9 5.71 4.48 10.90
N GLU A 10 5.73 5.17 12.05
CA GLU A 10 4.64 6.04 12.49
C GLU A 10 4.38 7.20 11.53
N ALA A 11 5.43 7.83 10.98
CA ALA A 11 5.29 8.87 9.97
C ALA A 11 4.61 8.34 8.70
N CYS A 12 5.02 7.18 8.20
CA CYS A 12 4.42 6.56 7.02
C CYS A 12 2.96 6.16 7.27
N VAL A 13 2.63 5.64 8.46
CA VAL A 13 1.24 5.34 8.85
C VAL A 13 0.41 6.62 8.85
N LYS A 14 0.90 7.70 9.45
CA LYS A 14 0.19 8.98 9.48
C LYS A 14 -0.03 9.54 8.07
N SER A 15 1.02 9.55 7.26
CA SER A 15 0.98 10.00 5.86
C SER A 15 -0.03 9.21 5.03
N GLY A 16 -0.08 7.87 5.20
CA GLY A 16 -1.05 7.02 4.53
C GLY A 16 -2.49 7.19 5.02
N LEU A 17 -2.70 7.41 6.32
CA LEU A 17 -4.02 7.76 6.86
C LEU A 17 -4.50 9.13 6.35
N ASP A 18 -3.61 10.11 6.28
CA ASP A 18 -3.91 11.44 5.75
C ASP A 18 -4.30 11.36 4.26
N PHE A 19 -3.61 10.53 3.46
CA PHE A 19 -3.98 10.29 2.06
C PHE A 19 -5.36 9.62 1.94
N LEU A 20 -5.63 8.62 2.78
CA LEU A 20 -6.90 7.88 2.75
C LEU A 20 -8.01 8.53 3.55
N ARG A 21 -7.83 9.72 4.13
CA ARG A 21 -8.78 10.30 5.09
C ARG A 21 -10.21 10.28 4.58
N ASP A 22 -10.41 10.72 3.34
CA ASP A 22 -11.72 10.86 2.71
C ASP A 22 -12.13 9.61 1.88
N VAL A 23 -11.39 8.50 2.05
CA VAL A 23 -11.66 7.21 1.43
C VAL A 23 -12.29 6.27 2.45
N ASP A 24 -13.51 5.82 2.16
CA ASP A 24 -14.27 4.87 2.99
C ASP A 24 -13.84 3.41 2.76
N SER A 25 -13.24 3.13 1.60
CA SER A 25 -12.87 1.78 1.19
C SER A 25 -11.49 1.39 1.71
N VAL A 26 -11.42 0.29 2.45
CA VAL A 26 -10.15 -0.36 2.80
C VAL A 26 -9.73 -1.41 1.77
N LYS A 27 -10.57 -1.71 0.77
CA LYS A 27 -10.35 -2.79 -0.21
C LYS A 27 -9.03 -2.62 -0.96
N ILE A 28 -8.67 -1.38 -1.29
CA ILE A 28 -7.41 -1.09 -1.98
C ILE A 28 -6.18 -1.52 -1.16
N LEU A 29 -6.22 -1.37 0.17
CA LEU A 29 -5.16 -1.85 1.06
C LEU A 29 -5.18 -3.37 1.16
N GLU A 30 -6.36 -4.00 1.13
CA GLU A 30 -6.47 -5.46 1.12
C GLU A 30 -5.81 -6.05 -0.13
N ILE A 31 -6.10 -5.50 -1.31
CA ILE A 31 -5.48 -5.94 -2.57
C ILE A 31 -3.97 -5.81 -2.53
N ILE A 32 -3.44 -4.66 -2.07
CA ILE A 32 -1.99 -4.45 -2.00
C ILE A 32 -1.34 -5.45 -1.02
N ILE A 33 -1.98 -5.71 0.12
CA ILE A 33 -1.51 -6.68 1.12
C ILE A 33 -1.56 -8.11 0.54
N ASP A 34 -2.65 -8.47 -0.14
CA ASP A 34 -2.81 -9.80 -0.74
C ASP A 34 -1.75 -10.04 -1.84
N ILE A 35 -1.44 -9.03 -2.66
CA ILE A 35 -0.35 -9.09 -3.64
C ILE A 35 0.99 -9.36 -2.94
N TYR A 36 1.26 -8.68 -1.83
CA TYR A 36 2.48 -8.88 -1.06
C TYR A 36 2.57 -10.30 -0.49
N ASP A 37 1.48 -10.77 0.14
CA ASP A 37 1.41 -12.09 0.75
C ASP A 37 1.60 -13.20 -0.31
N GLU A 38 1.01 -13.06 -1.50
CA GLU A 38 1.19 -13.99 -2.62
C GLU A 38 2.64 -14.02 -3.14
N ILE A 39 3.28 -12.86 -3.31
CA ILE A 39 4.68 -12.78 -3.74
C ILE A 39 5.61 -13.40 -2.69
N GLN A 40 5.38 -13.07 -1.41
CA GLN A 40 6.17 -13.61 -0.31
C GLN A 40 5.98 -15.12 -0.15
N TYR A 41 4.78 -15.65 -0.41
CA TYR A 41 4.49 -17.08 -0.42
C TYR A 41 5.19 -17.79 -1.59
N CYS A 42 5.18 -17.20 -2.78
CA CYS A 42 5.68 -17.83 -3.99
C CYS A 42 7.21 -17.87 -4.13
N LYS A 43 7.97 -17.17 -3.27
CA LYS A 43 9.47 -17.10 -3.21
C LYS A 43 10.14 -17.56 -4.51
N MET A 44 10.03 -16.75 -5.57
CA MET A 44 10.70 -17.03 -6.83
C MET A 44 12.22 -16.79 -6.68
N ASP A 45 13.01 -17.73 -7.19
CA ASP A 45 14.47 -17.68 -7.17
C ASP A 45 15.00 -16.41 -7.88
N GLY A 46 15.84 -15.65 -7.18
CA GLY A 46 16.75 -14.63 -7.74
C GLY A 46 16.29 -13.17 -7.71
N GLU A 47 14.99 -12.86 -7.83
CA GLU A 47 14.46 -11.48 -7.76
C GLU A 47 14.11 -11.13 -6.31
N SER A 48 14.36 -9.88 -5.88
CA SER A 48 14.00 -9.47 -4.53
C SER A 48 12.47 -9.34 -4.40
N VAL A 49 11.89 -9.77 -3.27
CA VAL A 49 10.45 -9.58 -2.97
C VAL A 49 10.00 -8.14 -3.21
N ARG A 50 10.88 -7.18 -2.92
CA ARG A 50 10.66 -5.74 -3.18
C ARG A 50 10.44 -5.45 -4.65
N GLU A 51 11.36 -5.90 -5.49
CA GLU A 51 11.34 -5.60 -6.91
C GLU A 51 10.13 -6.24 -7.59
N THR A 52 9.86 -7.52 -7.29
CA THR A 52 8.66 -8.20 -7.79
C THR A 52 7.39 -7.50 -7.32
N PHE A 53 7.31 -7.08 -6.05
CA PHE A 53 6.16 -6.35 -5.52
C PHE A 53 5.92 -5.03 -6.23
N LEU A 54 6.96 -4.20 -6.37
CA LEU A 54 6.84 -2.91 -7.05
C LEU A 54 6.50 -3.05 -8.53
N LYS A 55 7.06 -4.07 -9.19
CA LYS A 55 6.73 -4.43 -10.58
C LYS A 55 5.26 -4.80 -10.73
N VAL A 56 4.74 -5.64 -9.84
CA VAL A 56 3.31 -6.02 -9.86
C VAL A 56 2.45 -4.79 -9.61
N LEU A 57 2.75 -3.96 -8.61
CA LEU A 57 2.00 -2.72 -8.36
C LEU A 57 2.01 -1.78 -9.57
N ASN A 58 3.17 -1.56 -10.19
CA ASN A 58 3.29 -0.69 -11.35
C ASN A 58 2.45 -1.21 -12.53
N ASN A 59 2.47 -2.52 -12.77
CA ASN A 59 1.68 -3.15 -13.84
C ASN A 59 0.19 -3.23 -13.51
N CYS A 60 -0.18 -3.28 -12.23
CA CYS A 60 -1.58 -3.29 -11.81
C CYS A 60 -2.30 -2.03 -12.31
N VAL A 61 -1.65 -0.87 -12.25
CA VAL A 61 -2.26 0.42 -12.63
C VAL A 61 -2.78 0.45 -14.09
N ASP A 62 -2.13 -0.29 -14.98
CA ASP A 62 -2.49 -0.36 -16.40
C ASP A 62 -3.25 -1.65 -16.78
N SER A 63 -3.61 -2.49 -15.79
CA SER A 63 -4.23 -3.79 -16.05
C SER A 63 -5.75 -3.71 -16.15
N ASP A 64 -6.30 -4.21 -17.26
CA ASP A 64 -7.73 -4.47 -17.45
C ASP A 64 -8.30 -5.44 -16.40
N THR A 65 -7.44 -6.21 -15.72
CA THR A 65 -7.87 -7.15 -14.67
C THR A 65 -8.33 -6.42 -13.41
N LEU A 66 -7.82 -5.23 -13.09
CA LEU A 66 -8.34 -4.45 -11.96
C LEU A 66 -9.79 -4.00 -12.20
N HIS A 67 -10.16 -3.76 -13.46
CA HIS A 67 -11.51 -3.34 -13.84
C HIS A 67 -12.57 -4.42 -13.61
N SER A 68 -12.20 -5.69 -13.40
CA SER A 68 -13.12 -6.76 -13.03
C SER A 68 -13.19 -7.03 -11.52
N LEU A 69 -12.21 -6.55 -10.75
CA LEU A 69 -12.08 -6.82 -9.32
C LEU A 69 -12.53 -5.64 -8.43
N LEU A 70 -12.51 -4.42 -8.97
CA LEU A 70 -12.81 -3.20 -8.24
C LEU A 70 -13.92 -2.39 -8.92
N GLU A 71 -14.65 -1.63 -8.10
CA GLU A 71 -15.57 -0.61 -8.59
C GLU A 71 -14.80 0.62 -9.08
N GLY A 72 -15.41 1.44 -9.94
CA GLY A 72 -14.72 2.57 -10.61
C GLY A 72 -13.93 3.46 -9.66
N ASP A 73 -14.53 3.85 -8.54
CA ASP A 73 -13.89 4.72 -7.53
C ASP A 73 -12.72 4.01 -6.83
N ASP A 74 -12.87 2.72 -6.51
CA ASP A 74 -11.79 1.92 -5.89
C ASP A 74 -10.57 1.80 -6.83
N ILE A 75 -10.80 1.74 -8.15
CA ILE A 75 -9.74 1.71 -9.16
C ILE A 75 -8.98 3.03 -9.17
N GLU A 76 -9.69 4.16 -9.23
CA GLU A 76 -9.05 5.48 -9.24
C GLU A 76 -8.23 5.71 -7.96
N ILE A 77 -8.77 5.30 -6.81
CA ILE A 77 -8.08 5.36 -5.52
C ILE A 77 -6.82 4.48 -5.53
N LEU A 78 -6.92 3.24 -6.03
CA LEU A 78 -5.76 2.34 -6.11
C LEU A 78 -4.67 2.92 -7.03
N LYS A 79 -5.05 3.46 -8.19
CA LYS A 79 -4.12 4.10 -9.13
C LYS A 79 -3.44 5.30 -8.48
N SER A 80 -4.21 6.18 -7.85
CA SER A 80 -3.67 7.35 -7.14
C SER A 80 -2.77 6.95 -5.97
N PHE A 81 -3.13 5.90 -5.22
CA PHE A 81 -2.30 5.38 -4.15
C PHE A 81 -0.93 4.91 -4.66
N ILE A 82 -0.90 4.22 -5.80
CA ILE A 82 0.34 3.68 -6.39
C ILE A 82 1.16 4.79 -7.06
N GLN A 83 0.55 5.61 -7.91
CA GLN A 83 1.25 6.58 -8.76
C GLN A 83 1.47 7.94 -8.08
N ASP A 84 0.50 8.46 -7.33
CA ASP A 84 0.59 9.80 -6.75
C ASP A 84 1.17 9.75 -5.34
N PHE A 85 0.67 8.82 -4.51
CA PHE A 85 1.07 8.72 -3.11
C PHE A 85 2.38 7.98 -2.91
N LEU A 86 2.49 6.71 -3.34
CA LEU A 86 3.73 5.94 -3.26
C LEU A 86 4.75 6.39 -4.32
N LYS A 87 4.27 6.91 -5.45
CA LYS A 87 5.10 7.27 -6.61
C LYS A 87 5.93 6.10 -7.08
N VAL A 88 5.27 4.95 -7.21
CA VAL A 88 5.91 3.76 -7.80
C VAL A 88 6.25 4.08 -9.25
N GLY A 89 7.49 3.79 -9.62
CA GLY A 89 7.98 4.00 -10.97
C GLY A 89 9.02 2.97 -11.36
N CYS A 90 9.47 3.04 -12.61
CA CYS A 90 10.49 2.20 -13.19
C CYS A 90 11.49 3.07 -13.96
N ASP A 91 12.78 2.84 -13.75
CA ASP A 91 13.87 3.46 -14.50
C ASP A 91 14.88 2.40 -14.99
N SER A 92 16.07 2.84 -15.41
CA SER A 92 17.12 1.94 -15.89
C SER A 92 17.70 1.01 -14.81
N GLU A 93 17.52 1.33 -13.53
CA GLU A 93 18.01 0.56 -12.39
C GLU A 93 16.94 -0.38 -11.81
N GLY A 94 15.68 -0.21 -12.20
CA GLY A 94 14.57 -1.09 -11.84
C GLY A 94 13.37 -0.33 -11.29
N TYR A 95 12.59 -1.00 -10.44
CA TYR A 95 11.39 -0.41 -9.83
C TYR A 95 11.71 0.29 -8.51
N PHE A 96 11.12 1.46 -8.28
CA PHE A 96 11.37 2.29 -7.10
C PHE A 96 10.09 2.88 -6.49
N ILE A 97 10.21 3.38 -5.26
CA ILE A 97 9.19 4.17 -4.55
C ILE A 97 9.70 5.62 -4.48
N GLY A 98 8.99 6.56 -5.10
CA GLY A 98 9.36 7.98 -5.09
C GLY A 98 8.91 8.75 -3.83
N ASN A 99 8.00 8.19 -3.03
CA ASN A 99 7.66 8.74 -1.72
C ASN A 99 8.86 8.61 -0.77
N GLN A 100 9.40 9.74 -0.31
CA GLN A 100 10.63 9.78 0.48
C GLN A 100 10.53 9.09 1.85
N GLU A 101 9.33 9.01 2.43
CA GLU A 101 9.12 8.33 3.71
C GLU A 101 9.12 6.82 3.49
N PHE A 102 8.37 6.34 2.49
CA PHE A 102 8.26 4.91 2.16
C PHE A 102 9.53 4.35 1.50
N SER A 103 10.27 5.16 0.74
CA SER A 103 11.48 4.68 0.06
C SER A 103 12.57 4.20 1.02
N GLN A 104 12.57 4.72 2.25
CA GLN A 104 13.52 4.36 3.31
C GLN A 104 13.13 3.11 4.10
N LEU A 105 11.92 2.58 3.90
CA LEU A 105 11.43 1.40 4.61
C LEU A 105 11.91 0.12 3.94
N THR A 106 12.16 -0.91 4.74
CA THR A 106 12.27 -2.29 4.23
C THR A 106 10.90 -2.80 3.78
N MET A 107 10.87 -3.94 3.08
CA MET A 107 9.59 -4.55 2.67
C MET A 107 8.72 -4.97 3.84
N ASP A 108 9.32 -5.55 4.89
CA ASP A 108 8.58 -5.91 6.11
C ASP A 108 8.00 -4.67 6.80
N GLU A 109 8.71 -3.54 6.76
CA GLU A 109 8.23 -2.27 7.30
C GLU A 109 7.09 -1.69 6.45
N ILE A 110 7.19 -1.74 5.12
CA ILE A 110 6.10 -1.33 4.21
C ILE A 110 4.85 -2.16 4.49
N TYR A 111 4.99 -3.49 4.57
CA TYR A 111 3.89 -4.39 4.90
C TYR A 111 3.24 -4.03 6.24
N ASN A 112 4.06 -3.83 7.28
CA ASN A 112 3.57 -3.43 8.60
C ASN A 112 2.83 -2.09 8.57
N VAL A 113 3.32 -1.11 7.80
CA VAL A 113 2.62 0.17 7.61
C VAL A 113 1.25 -0.05 6.96
N LEU A 114 1.17 -0.81 5.87
CA LEU A 114 -0.09 -1.10 5.17
C LEU A 114 -1.11 -1.79 6.09
N VAL A 115 -0.67 -2.80 6.85
CA VAL A 115 -1.50 -3.51 7.84
C VAL A 115 -1.99 -2.56 8.94
N LYS A 116 -1.12 -1.70 9.46
CA LYS A 116 -1.50 -0.70 10.48
C LYS A 116 -2.54 0.29 9.96
N ILE A 117 -2.33 0.85 8.76
CA ILE A 117 -3.29 1.77 8.13
C ILE A 117 -4.65 1.08 7.95
N LYS A 118 -4.65 -0.15 7.40
CA LYS A 118 -5.87 -0.96 7.24
C LYS A 118 -6.59 -1.18 8.56
N CYS A 119 -5.86 -1.50 9.62
CA CYS A 119 -6.42 -1.74 10.95
C CYS A 119 -7.08 -0.48 11.52
N LEU A 120 -6.38 0.66 11.45
CA LEU A 120 -6.87 1.94 11.95
C LEU A 120 -8.11 2.42 11.17
N LYS A 121 -8.08 2.34 9.84
CA LYS A 121 -9.25 2.65 9.01
C LYS A 121 -10.46 1.77 9.33
N LYS A 122 -10.26 0.46 9.55
CA LYS A 122 -11.34 -0.43 9.98
C LYS A 122 -11.89 -0.08 11.38
N MET A 123 -11.09 0.51 12.26
CA MET A 123 -11.54 0.98 13.56
C MET A 123 -12.39 2.25 13.42
N GLU A 124 -11.95 3.22 12.61
CA GLU A 124 -12.70 4.45 12.31
C GLU A 124 -14.10 4.12 11.78
N SER A 125 -14.21 3.25 10.76
CA SER A 125 -15.52 2.88 10.18
C SER A 125 -16.46 2.18 11.17
N LYS A 126 -15.92 1.43 12.14
CA LYS A 126 -16.72 0.75 13.18
C LYS A 126 -17.18 1.71 14.28
N GLU A 127 -16.39 2.73 14.58
CA GLU A 127 -16.72 3.74 15.59
C GLU A 127 -17.84 4.66 15.07
N THR A 128 -17.76 5.13 13.82
CA THR A 128 -18.83 5.91 13.17
C THR A 128 -20.16 5.13 13.11
N SER A 129 -20.12 3.80 12.96
CA SER A 129 -21.31 2.94 12.96
C SER A 129 -21.98 2.79 14.33
N ARG A 130 -21.25 3.07 15.43
CA ARG A 130 -21.77 2.99 16.81
C ARG A 130 -22.36 4.30 17.31
N GLU A 131 -21.87 5.44 16.81
CA GLU A 131 -22.38 6.78 17.16
C GLU A 131 -23.66 7.15 16.39
N ALA A 132 -24.00 6.40 15.33
CA ALA A 132 -25.19 6.61 14.50
C ALA A 132 -26.43 5.80 14.94
N LEU A 133 -26.36 5.12 16.11
CA LEU A 133 -27.45 4.33 16.72
C LEU A 133 -27.88 4.93 18.06
#